data_AF-A0A2J4XWA2-F1
#
_entry.id   AF-A0A2J4XWA2-F1
#
_cell.length_a   1.000
_cell.length_b   1.000
_cell.length_c   1.000
_cell.angle_alpha   90.00
_cell.angle_beta   90.00
_cell.angle_gamma   90.00
#
_symmetry.space_group_name_H-M   'P 1'
#
loop_
_entity.id
_entity.type
_entity.pdbx_description
1 polymer ?
#
loop_
_entity_poly.entity_id
_entity_poly.type
_entity_poly.pdbx_seq_one_letter_code
_entity_poly.pdbx_strand_id
1 'polypeptide(L)'
;EEAARTVGASPLQVMTSVSLPMVRPSILYACVLLFFLGLEVFGLMLVLGDPEGNMVLATYLYKLTNKLGTPSYHLMAAVAVVLICITVPLVMLQRRLMRTANRFVTMKGKASQARALPLGKWRWVAGIVVVAWLTVTIGVPLIGVALRAFISNWGVGVSLWDELSLATFRNIWQQPNLLRAIVNSMAIGVIGGALAVVCYLFVGIAMHRKPDNVTRFLDYSVLV
;
A
#
# COMPACT_ATOMS: atom_id res chain seq x y z
N GLU A 1 2.17 -6.11 31.35
CA GLU A 1 2.35 -7.58 31.33
C GLU A 1 3.09 -8.10 32.56
N GLU A 2 4.26 -7.55 32.90
CA GLU A 2 5.07 -8.02 34.04
C GLU A 2 4.35 -7.96 35.39
N ALA A 3 3.70 -6.83 35.72
CA ALA A 3 2.92 -6.70 36.95
C ALA A 3 1.77 -7.72 37.06
N ALA A 4 1.09 -8.03 35.95
CA ALA A 4 0.03 -9.03 35.93
C ALA A 4 0.58 -10.46 36.15
N ARG A 5 1.77 -10.77 35.61
CA ARG A 5 2.44 -12.06 35.83
C ARG A 5 2.94 -12.20 37.27
N THR A 6 3.39 -11.12 37.91
CA THR A 6 3.81 -11.13 39.33
C THR A 6 2.65 -11.44 40.27
N VAL A 7 1.42 -11.09 39.90
CA VAL A 7 0.19 -11.39 40.67
C VAL A 7 -0.39 -12.78 40.31
N GLY A 8 0.32 -13.58 39.51
CA GLY A 8 -0.08 -14.96 39.18
C GLY A 8 -1.03 -15.10 37.99
N ALA A 9 -1.24 -14.04 37.19
CA ALA A 9 -2.09 -14.13 36.00
C ALA A 9 -1.50 -15.10 34.95
N SER A 10 -2.35 -15.95 34.38
CA SER A 10 -1.97 -16.89 33.33
C SER A 10 -1.66 -16.16 32.00
N PRO A 11 -0.87 -16.75 31.08
CA PRO A 11 -0.53 -16.10 29.81
C PRO A 11 -1.75 -15.66 28.99
N LEU A 12 -2.83 -16.45 29.01
CA LEU A 12 -4.08 -16.12 28.32
C LEU A 12 -4.78 -14.91 28.97
N GLN A 13 -4.78 -14.83 30.30
CA GLN A 13 -5.33 -13.69 31.03
C GLN A 13 -4.52 -12.42 30.74
N VAL A 14 -3.19 -12.48 30.72
CA VAL A 14 -2.33 -11.33 30.39
C VAL A 14 -2.54 -10.89 28.92
N MET A 15 -2.73 -11.84 28.01
CA MET A 15 -3.04 -11.55 26.61
C MET A 15 -4.37 -10.80 26.47
N THR A 16 -5.46 -11.28 27.06
CA THR A 16 -6.81 -10.72 26.85
C THR A 16 -7.12 -9.49 27.69
N SER A 17 -6.55 -9.39 28.90
CA SER A 17 -6.82 -8.29 29.84
C SER A 17 -5.85 -7.11 29.73
N VAL A 18 -4.61 -7.35 29.28
CA VAL A 18 -3.57 -6.30 29.20
C VAL A 18 -3.16 -6.05 27.75
N SER A 19 -2.67 -7.09 27.07
CA SER A 19 -2.01 -6.92 25.76
C SER A 19 -3.00 -6.57 24.65
N LEU A 20 -4.11 -7.30 24.55
CA LEU A 20 -5.12 -7.11 23.51
C LEU A 20 -5.80 -5.72 23.63
N PRO A 21 -6.26 -5.25 24.80
CA PRO A 21 -6.82 -3.90 24.94
C PRO A 21 -5.82 -2.78 24.60
N MET A 22 -4.53 -2.98 24.89
CA MET A 22 -3.49 -2.02 24.54
C MET A 22 -3.24 -1.94 23.02
N VAL A 23 -3.38 -3.06 22.29
CA VAL A 23 -3.12 -3.11 20.84
C VAL A 23 -4.40 -2.91 20.00
N ARG A 24 -5.60 -3.05 20.58
CA ARG A 24 -6.89 -2.76 19.93
C ARG A 24 -6.95 -1.45 19.13
N PRO A 25 -6.51 -0.28 19.65
CA PRO A 25 -6.54 0.96 18.86
C PRO A 25 -5.64 0.88 17.62
N SER A 26 -4.50 0.21 17.71
CA SER A 26 -3.59 -0.02 16.57
C SER A 26 -4.17 -1.00 15.55
N ILE A 27 -4.88 -2.04 15.99
CA ILE A 27 -5.55 -2.98 15.09
C ILE A 27 -6.68 -2.28 14.33
N LEU A 28 -7.53 -1.52 15.03
CA LEU A 28 -8.60 -0.75 14.37
C LEU A 28 -8.03 0.21 13.32
N TYR A 29 -6.92 0.87 13.65
CA TYR A 29 -6.20 1.72 12.71
C TYR A 29 -5.69 0.95 11.48
N ALA A 30 -5.04 -0.19 11.67
CA ALA A 30 -4.53 -1.02 10.59
C ALA A 30 -5.68 -1.57 9.71
N CYS A 31 -6.80 -1.97 10.31
CA CYS A 31 -7.99 -2.41 9.59
C CYS A 31 -8.57 -1.30 8.71
N VAL A 32 -8.70 -0.08 9.25
CA VAL A 32 -9.10 1.09 8.48
C VAL A 32 -8.12 1.30 7.32
N LEU A 33 -6.82 1.39 7.60
CA LEU A 33 -5.79 1.58 6.57
C LEU A 33 -5.89 0.56 5.43
N LEU A 34 -6.00 -0.73 5.78
CA LEU A 34 -6.09 -1.82 4.81
C LEU A 34 -7.40 -1.80 4.01
N PHE A 35 -8.51 -1.41 4.64
CA PHE A 35 -9.78 -1.22 3.94
C PHE A 35 -9.67 -0.13 2.87
N PHE A 36 -9.07 1.01 3.22
CA PHE A 36 -8.83 2.10 2.26
C PHE A 36 -7.86 1.67 1.15
N LEU A 37 -6.76 0.99 1.50
CA LEU A 37 -5.82 0.44 0.53
C LEU A 37 -6.50 -0.48 -0.48
N GLY A 38 -7.45 -1.31 -0.02
CA GLY A 38 -8.25 -2.18 -0.88
C GLY A 38 -9.13 -1.43 -1.89
N LEU A 39 -9.69 -0.26 -1.52
CA LEU A 39 -10.49 0.57 -2.41
C LEU A 39 -9.66 1.25 -3.51
N GLU A 40 -8.36 1.43 -3.28
CA GLU A 40 -7.42 2.06 -4.22
C GLU A 40 -6.79 1.06 -5.20
N VAL A 41 -7.06 -0.25 -5.05
CA VAL A 41 -6.48 -1.28 -5.92
C VAL A 41 -7.11 -1.24 -7.31
N PHE A 42 -6.39 -0.62 -8.25
CA PHE A 42 -6.75 -0.62 -9.67
C PHE A 42 -6.20 -1.84 -10.42
N GLY A 43 -4.90 -2.12 -10.26
CA GLY A 43 -4.18 -3.08 -11.13
C GLY A 43 -4.70 -4.51 -11.04
N LEU A 44 -4.95 -5.02 -9.83
CA LEU A 44 -5.49 -6.37 -9.64
C LEU A 44 -6.90 -6.48 -10.22
N MET A 45 -7.73 -5.45 -10.06
CA MET A 45 -9.09 -5.47 -10.58
C MET A 45 -9.13 -5.40 -12.11
N LEU A 46 -8.18 -4.69 -12.74
CA LEU A 46 -8.04 -4.68 -14.19
C LEU A 46 -7.61 -6.03 -14.76
N VAL A 47 -6.73 -6.76 -14.07
CA VAL A 47 -6.17 -8.02 -14.56
C VAL A 47 -7.07 -9.22 -14.24
N LEU A 48 -7.61 -9.28 -13.03
CA LEU A 48 -8.39 -10.42 -12.52
C LEU A 48 -9.90 -10.18 -12.54
N GLY A 49 -10.33 -8.94 -12.25
CA GLY A 49 -11.76 -8.60 -12.20
C GLY A 49 -12.37 -8.37 -13.59
N ASP A 50 -11.61 -7.75 -14.50
CA ASP A 50 -12.10 -7.42 -15.84
C ASP A 50 -12.54 -8.64 -16.68
N PRO A 51 -11.77 -9.76 -16.70
CA PRO A 51 -12.18 -10.96 -17.43
C PRO A 51 -13.45 -11.60 -16.88
N GLU A 52 -13.73 -11.45 -15.58
CA GLU A 52 -14.93 -11.99 -14.93
C GLU A 52 -16.15 -11.05 -15.03
N GLY A 53 -16.01 -9.89 -15.67
CA GLY A 53 -17.08 -8.89 -15.81
C GLY A 53 -17.26 -7.99 -14.59
N ASN A 54 -16.39 -8.09 -13.59
CA ASN A 54 -16.42 -7.27 -12.39
C ASN A 54 -15.76 -5.91 -12.68
N MET A 55 -16.56 -4.95 -13.14
CA MET A 55 -16.10 -3.60 -13.45
C MET A 55 -16.21 -2.67 -12.24
N VAL A 56 -15.11 -2.02 -11.89
CA VAL A 56 -15.06 -0.94 -10.89
C VAL A 56 -14.89 0.40 -11.58
N LEU A 57 -15.22 1.50 -10.90
CA LEU A 57 -15.14 2.85 -11.47
C LEU A 57 -13.76 3.16 -12.10
N ALA A 58 -12.68 2.70 -11.47
CA ALA A 58 -11.32 2.89 -11.99
C ALA A 58 -11.06 2.12 -13.30
N THR A 59 -11.52 0.86 -13.43
CA THR A 59 -11.38 0.07 -14.66
C THR A 59 -12.32 0.56 -15.76
N TYR A 60 -13.50 1.08 -15.39
CA TYR A 60 -14.42 1.72 -16.31
C TYR A 60 -13.83 2.97 -16.95
N LEU A 61 -13.21 3.86 -16.15
CA LEU A 61 -12.51 5.05 -16.66
C LEU A 61 -11.41 4.65 -17.66
N TYR A 62 -10.59 3.64 -17.31
CA TYR A 62 -9.53 3.14 -18.17
C TYR A 62 -10.05 2.60 -19.53
N LYS A 63 -11.17 1.86 -19.52
CA LYS A 63 -11.79 1.35 -20.76
C LYS A 63 -12.32 2.46 -21.65
N LEU A 64 -12.90 3.50 -21.05
CA LEU A 64 -13.43 4.65 -21.78
C LEU A 64 -12.32 5.41 -22.52
N THR A 65 -11.11 5.46 -21.95
CA THR A 65 -9.95 6.07 -22.58
C THR A 65 -9.30 5.20 -23.66
N ASN A 66 -9.17 3.88 -23.43
CA ASN A 66 -8.28 3.04 -24.25
C ASN A 66 -8.98 2.04 -25.18
N LYS A 67 -10.21 1.59 -24.86
CA LYS A 67 -10.88 0.49 -25.62
C LYS A 67 -12.03 0.97 -26.51
N LEU A 68 -12.61 2.14 -26.29
CA LEU A 68 -13.86 2.56 -26.95
C LEU A 68 -13.70 3.46 -28.20
N GLY A 69 -12.49 3.60 -28.76
CA GLY A 69 -12.26 4.13 -30.12
C GLY A 69 -12.43 5.64 -30.30
N THR A 70 -13.46 6.25 -29.73
CA THR A 70 -13.66 7.72 -29.69
C THR A 70 -13.72 8.18 -28.24
N PRO A 71 -12.68 8.86 -27.72
CA PRO A 71 -12.69 9.36 -26.35
C PRO A 71 -13.79 10.40 -26.20
N SER A 72 -14.89 10.03 -25.55
CA SER A 72 -15.92 10.97 -25.14
C SER A 72 -15.41 11.73 -23.91
N TYR A 73 -14.62 12.78 -24.15
CA TYR A 73 -14.01 13.60 -23.09
C TYR A 73 -15.02 14.07 -22.03
N HIS A 74 -16.26 14.31 -22.44
CA HIS A 74 -17.36 14.67 -21.55
C HIS A 74 -17.71 13.55 -20.55
N LEU A 75 -17.84 12.30 -21.01
CA LEU A 75 -18.12 11.16 -20.13
C LEU A 75 -16.92 10.84 -19.24
N MET A 76 -15.70 10.96 -19.76
CA MET A 76 -14.48 10.80 -18.96
C MET A 76 -14.39 11.84 -17.84
N ALA A 77 -14.67 13.11 -18.16
CA ALA A 77 -14.70 14.18 -17.16
C ALA A 77 -15.76 13.93 -16.09
N ALA A 78 -16.96 13.48 -16.48
CA ALA A 78 -18.03 13.16 -15.53
C ALA A 78 -17.61 12.02 -14.57
N VAL A 79 -17.05 10.93 -15.08
CA VAL A 79 -16.57 9.81 -14.26
C VAL A 79 -15.41 10.24 -13.35
N ALA A 80 -14.48 11.06 -13.86
CA ALA A 80 -13.37 11.60 -13.07
C ALA A 80 -13.86 12.50 -11.93
N VAL A 81 -14.85 13.37 -12.19
CA VAL A 81 -15.46 14.21 -11.16
C VAL A 81 -16.16 13.36 -10.10
N VAL A 82 -16.93 12.35 -10.51
CA VAL A 82 -17.58 11.41 -9.56
C VAL A 82 -16.54 10.68 -8.71
N LEU A 83 -15.45 10.21 -9.32
CA LEU A 83 -14.33 9.60 -8.62
C LEU A 83 -13.74 10.57 -7.58
N ILE A 84 -13.45 11.82 -7.97
CA ILE A 84 -12.94 12.85 -7.05
C ILE A 84 -13.92 13.12 -5.91
N CYS A 85 -15.21 13.23 -6.21
CA CYS A 85 -16.26 13.45 -5.22
C CYS A 85 -16.38 12.29 -4.22
N ILE A 86 -15.97 11.08 -4.59
CA ILE A 86 -15.96 9.91 -3.69
C ILE A 86 -14.61 9.81 -2.96
N THR A 87 -13.49 9.95 -3.66
CA THR A 87 -12.15 9.76 -3.09
C THR A 87 -11.78 10.86 -2.10
N VAL A 88 -12.12 12.13 -2.38
CA VAL A 88 -11.76 13.24 -1.47
C VAL A 88 -12.38 13.07 -0.08
N PRO A 89 -13.71 12.85 0.08
CA PRO A 89 -14.30 12.59 1.40
C PRO A 89 -13.74 11.34 2.07
N LEU A 90 -13.44 10.30 1.27
CA LEU A 90 -12.90 9.03 1.74
C LEU A 90 -11.49 9.24 2.33
N VAL A 91 -10.58 9.88 1.60
CA VAL A 91 -9.24 10.27 2.08
C VAL A 91 -9.33 11.18 3.31
N MET A 92 -10.25 12.14 3.33
CA MET A 92 -10.48 12.99 4.52
C MET A 92 -10.95 12.18 5.74
N LEU A 93 -11.84 11.20 5.54
CA LEU A 93 -12.31 10.29 6.59
C LEU A 93 -11.18 9.40 7.11
N GLN A 94 -10.41 8.79 6.21
CA GLN A 94 -9.21 8.03 6.55
C GLN A 94 -8.29 8.86 7.44
N ARG A 95 -7.96 10.10 7.04
CA ARG A 95 -7.11 11.00 7.80
C ARG A 95 -7.69 11.38 9.16
N ARG A 96 -9.01 11.63 9.25
CA ARG A 96 -9.68 11.94 10.52
C ARG A 96 -9.61 10.77 11.50
N LEU A 97 -9.79 9.55 11.00
CA LEU A 97 -9.62 8.31 11.78
C LEU A 97 -8.15 8.15 12.22
N MET A 98 -7.20 8.39 11.32
CA MET A 98 -5.75 8.27 11.58
C MET A 98 -5.25 9.26 12.65
N ARG A 99 -5.75 10.50 12.65
CA ARG A 99 -5.34 11.54 13.61
C ARG A 99 -5.75 11.24 15.05
N THR A 100 -6.91 10.60 15.22
CA THR A 100 -7.41 10.23 16.55
C THR A 100 -6.58 9.07 17.12
N ALA A 101 -6.06 8.19 16.25
CA ALA A 101 -5.23 7.06 16.62
C ALA A 101 -3.80 7.46 17.07
N ASN A 102 -3.20 8.50 16.49
CA ASN A 102 -1.88 9.01 16.91
C ASN A 102 -1.88 9.56 18.35
N ARG A 103 -3.05 9.85 18.94
CA ARG A 103 -3.18 10.26 20.34
C ARG A 103 -2.95 9.13 21.34
N PHE A 104 -3.08 7.87 20.91
CA PHE A 104 -2.84 6.69 21.74
C PHE A 104 -1.38 6.21 21.71
N VAL A 105 -0.51 6.88 20.95
CA VAL A 105 0.95 6.74 21.06
C VAL A 105 1.47 7.76 22.08
N THR A 106 0.95 7.69 23.30
CA THR A 106 1.47 8.48 24.42
C THR A 106 2.73 7.82 24.97
N MET A 107 3.85 8.48 24.69
CA MET A 107 5.17 8.37 25.31
C MET A 107 5.87 7.02 25.25
N LYS A 108 6.83 6.96 24.31
CA LYS A 108 8.07 6.18 24.41
C LYS A 108 8.87 6.66 25.64
N GLY A 109 8.42 6.32 26.83
CA GLY A 109 9.15 6.48 28.08
C GLY A 109 9.78 5.16 28.47
N LYS A 110 11.05 4.97 28.08
CA LYS A 110 11.90 3.80 28.36
C LYS A 110 11.43 2.55 27.62
N ALA A 111 12.24 2.11 26.67
CA ALA A 111 12.11 0.82 26.02
C ALA A 111 11.86 -0.24 27.09
N SER A 112 10.63 -0.75 27.16
CA SER A 112 10.39 -2.07 27.70
C SER A 112 11.33 -2.96 26.91
N GLN A 113 12.42 -3.39 27.54
CA GLN A 113 13.23 -4.44 26.96
C GLN A 113 12.26 -5.61 26.81
N ALA A 114 11.83 -5.88 25.58
CA ALA A 114 10.99 -7.02 25.29
C ALA A 114 11.78 -8.24 25.74
N ARG A 115 11.51 -8.72 26.97
CA ARG A 115 12.23 -9.85 27.53
C ARG A 115 11.89 -11.02 26.63
N ALA A 116 12.91 -11.51 25.92
CA ALA A 116 12.75 -12.60 24.97
C ALA A 116 11.99 -13.73 25.65
N LEU A 117 10.86 -14.13 25.06
CA LEU A 117 10.12 -15.30 25.52
C LEU A 117 11.12 -16.46 25.60
N PRO A 118 11.19 -17.20 26.72
CA PRO A 118 12.16 -18.27 26.90
C PRO A 118 11.76 -19.49 26.05
N LEU A 119 11.93 -19.40 24.73
CA LEU A 119 11.61 -20.46 23.77
C LEU A 119 12.61 -21.62 23.81
N GLY A 120 13.73 -21.50 24.56
CA GLY A 120 14.74 -22.55 24.65
C GLY A 120 15.21 -23.04 23.27
N LYS A 121 15.20 -24.36 23.04
CA LYS A 121 15.56 -24.98 21.75
C LYS A 121 14.53 -24.73 20.64
N TRP A 122 13.27 -24.46 20.99
CA TRP A 122 12.21 -24.13 20.03
C TRP A 122 12.41 -22.77 19.34
N ARG A 123 13.34 -21.93 19.83
CA ARG A 123 13.74 -20.69 19.15
C ARG A 123 14.21 -20.93 17.72
N TRP A 124 14.94 -22.03 17.48
CA TRP A 124 15.44 -22.34 16.13
C TRP A 124 14.31 -22.81 15.22
N VAL A 125 13.40 -23.63 15.72
CA VAL A 125 12.21 -24.07 14.96
C VAL A 125 11.33 -22.87 14.62
N ALA A 126 10.99 -22.04 15.61
CA ALA A 126 10.22 -20.82 15.40
C ALA A 126 10.93 -19.84 14.45
N GLY A 127 12.26 -19.70 14.59
CA GLY A 127 13.08 -18.88 13.70
C GLY A 127 13.05 -19.37 12.25
N ILE A 128 13.23 -20.68 12.02
CA ILE A 128 13.14 -21.28 10.69
C ILE A 128 11.74 -21.09 10.11
N VAL A 129 10.68 -21.31 10.89
CA VAL A 129 9.30 -21.11 10.42
C VAL A 129 9.06 -19.66 10.00
N VAL A 130 9.49 -18.69 10.81
CA VAL A 130 9.33 -17.27 10.50
C VAL A 130 10.15 -16.88 9.26
N VAL A 131 11.41 -17.31 9.18
CA VAL A 131 12.27 -17.01 8.02
C VAL A 131 11.73 -17.68 6.76
N ALA A 132 11.31 -18.93 6.82
CA ALA A 132 10.69 -19.63 5.70
C ALA A 132 9.41 -18.92 5.24
N TRP A 133 8.54 -18.53 6.19
CA TRP A 133 7.32 -17.79 5.89
C TRP A 133 7.61 -16.43 5.24
N LEU A 134 8.56 -15.65 5.77
CA LEU A 134 8.99 -14.37 5.17
C LEU A 134 9.61 -14.59 3.78
N THR A 135 10.44 -15.63 3.63
CA THR A 135 11.08 -15.96 2.34
C THR A 135 10.04 -16.34 1.30
N VAL A 136 9.02 -17.12 1.67
CA VAL A 136 7.94 -17.49 0.75
C VAL A 136 7.07 -16.28 0.42
N THR A 137 6.62 -15.53 1.43
CA THR A 137 5.71 -14.38 1.22
C THR A 137 6.33 -13.24 0.43
N ILE A 138 7.64 -13.00 0.56
CA ILE A 138 8.34 -11.94 -0.19
C ILE A 138 8.97 -12.50 -1.47
N GLY A 139 9.59 -13.67 -1.38
CA GLY A 139 10.33 -14.28 -2.49
C GLY A 139 9.42 -14.75 -3.60
N VAL A 140 8.27 -15.37 -3.31
CA VAL A 140 7.37 -15.87 -4.35
C VAL A 140 6.83 -14.73 -5.23
N PRO A 141 6.29 -13.61 -4.68
CA PRO A 141 5.85 -12.49 -5.52
C PRO A 141 6.99 -11.84 -6.30
N LEU A 142 8.18 -11.67 -5.69
CA LEU A 142 9.32 -11.05 -6.36
C LEU A 142 9.84 -11.89 -7.53
N ILE A 143 9.97 -13.20 -7.32
CA ILE A 143 10.35 -14.16 -8.37
C ILE A 143 9.26 -14.19 -9.44
N GLY A 144 7.98 -14.19 -9.06
CA GLY A 144 6.87 -14.14 -10.01
C GLY A 144 6.90 -12.90 -10.92
N VAL A 145 7.16 -11.72 -10.35
CA VAL A 145 7.32 -10.47 -11.12
C VAL A 145 8.54 -10.53 -12.03
N ALA A 146 9.67 -11.05 -11.54
CA ALA A 146 10.87 -11.21 -12.35
C ALA A 146 10.65 -12.18 -13.53
N LEU A 147 10.09 -13.36 -13.26
CA LEU A 147 9.77 -14.36 -14.29
C LEU A 147 8.79 -13.79 -15.33
N ARG A 148 7.78 -13.03 -14.89
CA ARG A 148 6.80 -12.42 -15.78
C ARG A 148 7.44 -11.51 -16.84
N ALA A 149 8.58 -10.88 -16.53
CA ALA A 149 9.32 -10.05 -17.48
C ALA A 149 9.96 -10.86 -18.63
N PHE A 150 10.29 -12.13 -18.39
CA PHE A 150 10.93 -13.03 -19.35
C PHE A 150 9.96 -14.00 -20.04
N ILE A 151 8.68 -14.00 -19.68
CA ILE A 151 7.67 -14.89 -20.27
C ILE A 151 6.82 -14.10 -21.25
N SER A 152 6.72 -14.59 -22.49
CA SER A 152 5.97 -13.94 -23.56
C SER A 152 4.46 -14.21 -23.48
N ASN A 153 4.04 -15.46 -23.35
CA ASN A 153 2.64 -15.82 -23.16
C ASN A 153 2.38 -16.40 -21.77
N TRP A 154 1.34 -15.91 -21.09
CA TRP A 154 0.92 -16.41 -19.78
C TRP A 154 -0.53 -16.88 -19.85
N GLY A 155 -0.80 -18.15 -19.51
CA GLY A 155 -2.14 -18.72 -19.59
C GLY A 155 -2.21 -20.16 -19.07
N VAL A 156 -3.45 -20.63 -18.82
CA VAL A 156 -3.71 -22.02 -18.42
C VAL A 156 -3.33 -22.94 -19.59
N GLY A 157 -2.46 -23.92 -19.33
CA GLY A 157 -1.96 -24.87 -20.34
C GLY A 157 -0.67 -24.47 -21.05
N VAL A 158 -0.06 -23.34 -20.66
CA VAL A 158 1.23 -22.87 -21.22
C VAL A 158 2.39 -23.27 -20.31
N SER A 159 3.35 -24.03 -20.83
CA SER A 159 4.58 -24.39 -20.12
C SER A 159 5.50 -23.17 -19.97
N LEU A 160 5.83 -22.81 -18.73
CA LEU A 160 6.69 -21.65 -18.42
C LEU A 160 8.10 -21.76 -19.02
N TRP A 161 8.61 -22.98 -19.16
CA TRP A 161 9.96 -23.26 -19.67
C TRP A 161 10.08 -23.03 -21.18
N ASP A 162 9.00 -23.22 -21.93
CA ASP A 162 8.99 -23.10 -23.39
C ASP A 162 8.78 -21.65 -23.85
N GLU A 163 8.20 -20.81 -22.99
CA GLU A 163 7.87 -19.40 -23.26
C GLU A 163 8.89 -18.41 -22.66
N LEU A 164 9.95 -18.91 -22.03
CA LEU A 164 11.03 -18.08 -21.50
C LEU A 164 11.82 -17.49 -22.67
N SER A 165 11.60 -16.21 -22.96
CA SER A 165 12.20 -15.55 -24.12
C SER A 165 12.48 -14.06 -23.86
N LEU A 166 13.45 -13.53 -24.60
CA LEU A 166 13.72 -12.09 -24.66
C LEU A 166 12.79 -11.37 -25.66
N ALA A 167 11.84 -12.07 -26.28
CA ALA A 167 10.95 -11.48 -27.29
C ALA A 167 10.06 -10.38 -26.70
N THR A 168 9.67 -10.50 -25.43
CA THR A 168 8.92 -9.46 -24.70
C THR A 168 9.66 -8.12 -24.71
N PHE A 169 10.98 -8.12 -24.48
CA PHE A 169 11.79 -6.88 -24.51
C PHE A 169 11.89 -6.29 -25.92
N ARG A 170 12.02 -7.15 -26.94
CA ARG A 170 12.02 -6.72 -28.34
C ARG A 170 10.68 -6.09 -28.74
N ASN A 171 9.57 -6.68 -28.31
CA ASN A 171 8.21 -6.15 -28.53
C ASN A 171 8.01 -4.79 -27.86
N ILE A 172 8.51 -4.61 -26.63
CA ILE A 172 8.47 -3.32 -25.94
C ILE A 172 9.24 -2.26 -26.74
N TRP A 173 10.43 -2.59 -27.25
CA TRP A 173 11.26 -1.65 -28.00
C TRP A 173 10.64 -1.22 -29.34
N GLN A 174 9.88 -2.12 -29.97
CA GLN A 174 9.21 -1.85 -31.24
C GLN A 174 7.91 -1.04 -31.09
N GLN A 175 7.36 -0.97 -29.88
CA GLN A 175 6.11 -0.24 -29.61
C GLN A 175 6.41 1.12 -28.94
N PRO A 176 6.41 2.23 -29.70
CA PRO A 176 6.76 3.55 -29.17
C PRO A 176 5.80 4.02 -28.05
N ASN A 177 4.55 3.55 -28.07
CA ASN A 177 3.58 3.86 -27.02
C ASN A 177 3.95 3.23 -25.67
N LEU A 178 4.46 1.99 -25.66
CA LEU A 178 4.89 1.33 -24.43
C LEU A 178 6.14 1.98 -23.85
N LEU A 179 7.12 2.30 -24.70
CA LEU A 179 8.32 3.03 -24.26
C LEU A 179 7.98 4.40 -23.68
N ARG A 180 7.10 5.16 -24.34
CA ARG A 180 6.63 6.46 -23.81
C ARG A 180 5.89 6.30 -22.50
N ALA A 181 5.03 5.29 -22.36
CA ALA A 181 4.32 5.03 -21.11
C ALA A 181 5.29 4.71 -19.96
N ILE A 182 6.31 3.88 -20.20
CA ILE A 182 7.36 3.55 -19.21
C ILE A 182 8.14 4.80 -18.82
N VAL A 183 8.67 5.55 -19.79
CA VAL A 183 9.47 6.75 -19.53
C VAL A 183 8.66 7.84 -18.84
N ASN A 184 7.43 8.10 -19.29
CA ASN A 184 6.55 9.07 -18.65
C ASN A 184 6.24 8.66 -17.20
N SER A 185 5.95 7.38 -16.94
CA SER A 185 5.64 6.91 -15.59
C SER A 185 6.85 7.02 -14.66
N MET A 186 8.04 6.66 -15.14
CA MET A 186 9.30 6.84 -14.39
C MET A 186 9.60 8.32 -14.15
N ALA A 187 9.45 9.17 -15.17
CA ALA A 187 9.70 10.59 -15.06
C ALA A 187 8.72 11.25 -14.08
N ILE A 188 7.43 10.94 -14.17
CA ILE A 188 6.41 11.44 -13.23
C ILE A 188 6.73 10.96 -11.80
N GLY A 189 7.09 9.68 -11.62
CA GLY A 189 7.42 9.14 -10.31
C GLY A 189 8.66 9.79 -9.68
N VAL A 190 9.75 9.91 -10.44
CA VAL A 190 11.02 10.46 -9.94
C VAL A 190 10.95 11.97 -9.76
N ILE A 191 10.51 12.71 -10.78
CA ILE A 191 10.45 14.18 -10.74
C ILE A 191 9.34 14.63 -9.79
N GLY A 192 8.15 14.03 -9.90
CA GLY A 192 7.03 14.33 -9.00
C GLY A 192 7.37 14.00 -7.54
N GLY A 193 8.01 12.85 -7.29
CA GLY A 193 8.50 12.48 -5.96
C GLY A 193 9.54 13.45 -5.42
N ALA A 194 10.53 13.83 -6.24
CA ALA A 194 11.55 14.81 -5.84
C ALA A 194 10.94 16.19 -5.53
N LEU A 195 10.03 16.67 -6.37
CA LEU A 195 9.31 17.93 -6.14
C LEU A 195 8.47 17.88 -4.87
N ALA A 196 7.76 16.77 -4.62
CA ALA A 196 6.98 16.58 -3.41
C ALA A 196 7.88 16.65 -2.16
N VAL A 197 9.02 15.94 -2.15
CA VAL A 197 9.98 15.98 -1.03
C VAL A 197 10.49 17.40 -0.78
N VAL A 198 10.82 18.14 -1.84
CA VAL A 198 11.27 19.53 -1.74
C VAL A 198 10.17 20.44 -1.17
N CYS A 199 8.94 20.35 -1.68
CA CYS A 199 7.79 21.10 -1.16
C CYS A 199 7.54 20.78 0.32
N TYR A 200 7.58 19.50 0.71
CA TYR A 200 7.41 19.09 2.10
C TYR A 200 8.51 19.60 3.01
N LEU A 201 9.76 19.61 2.54
CA LEU A 201 10.88 20.16 3.31
C LEU A 201 10.64 21.65 3.60
N PHE A 202 10.18 22.43 2.62
CA PHE A 202 9.85 23.84 2.82
C PHE A 202 8.68 24.04 3.79
N VAL A 203 7.60 23.26 3.67
CA VAL A 203 6.46 23.32 4.61
C VAL A 203 6.91 22.94 6.02
N GLY A 204 7.71 21.88 6.17
CA GLY A 204 8.24 21.43 7.46
C GLY A 204 9.13 22.48 8.13
N ILE A 205 10.02 23.12 7.38
CA ILE A 205 10.86 24.22 7.90
C ILE A 205 10.01 25.44 8.28
N ALA A 206 9.01 25.80 7.47
CA ALA A 206 8.12 26.91 7.76
C ALA A 206 7.33 26.68 9.06
N MET A 207 6.79 25.47 9.26
CA MET A 207 6.09 25.09 10.50
C MET A 207 6.99 25.15 11.72
N HIS A 208 8.25 24.71 11.61
CA HIS A 208 9.21 24.78 12.71
C HIS A 208 9.55 26.24 13.09
N ARG A 209 9.54 27.16 12.12
CA ARG A 209 9.89 28.57 12.35
C ARG A 209 8.70 29.44 12.79
N LYS A 210 7.48 29.18 12.30
CA LYS A 210 6.25 29.90 12.68
C LYS A 210 5.04 28.96 12.66
N PRO A 211 4.49 28.55 13.82
CA PRO A 211 3.30 27.72 13.89
C PRO A 211 2.03 28.58 13.74
N ASP A 212 1.80 29.12 12.54
CA ASP A 212 0.61 29.93 12.20
C ASP A 212 -0.51 29.06 11.58
N ASN A 213 -1.75 29.55 11.61
CA ASN A 213 -2.89 28.85 11.00
C ASN A 213 -2.72 28.61 9.48
N VAL A 214 -1.98 29.48 8.78
CA VAL A 214 -1.68 29.35 7.34
C VAL A 214 -0.72 28.18 7.08
N THR A 215 0.35 28.05 7.86
CA THR A 215 1.26 26.90 7.77
C THR A 215 0.56 25.59 8.12
N ARG A 216 -0.41 25.64 9.05
CA ARG A 216 -1.25 24.48 9.35
C ARG A 216 -2.11 24.10 8.16
N PHE A 217 -2.77 25.07 7.51
CA PHE A 217 -3.56 24.86 6.30
C PHE A 217 -2.74 24.32 5.12
N LEU A 218 -1.51 24.80 4.93
CA LEU A 218 -0.60 24.27 3.90
C LEU A 218 -0.21 22.80 4.15
N ASP A 219 0.02 22.41 5.40
CA ASP A 219 0.19 20.99 5.78
C ASP A 219 -1.10 20.17 5.60
N TYR A 220 -2.28 20.82 5.60
CA TYR A 220 -3.51 20.13 5.22
C TYR A 220 -3.57 19.83 3.74
N SER A 221 -3.17 20.77 2.88
CA SER A 221 -3.33 20.67 1.42
C SER A 221 -2.23 19.87 0.73
N VAL A 222 -0.99 19.86 1.24
CA VAL A 222 0.12 19.11 0.61
C VAL A 222 0.03 17.61 0.88
N LEU A 223 -0.72 17.20 1.91
CA LEU A 223 -0.91 15.80 2.35
C LEU A 223 -2.14 15.11 1.73
N VAL A 224 -2.79 15.75 0.76
CA VAL A 224 -3.88 15.22 -0.09
C VAL A 224 -3.35 15.17 -1.53
#